data_AF-A0A7R9EL43-F1
#
_entry.id   AF-A0A7R9EL43-F1
#
_cell.length_a   1.000
_cell.length_b   1.000
_cell.length_c   1.000
_cell.angle_alpha   90.00
_cell.angle_beta   90.00
_cell.angle_gamma   90.00
#
_symmetry.space_group_name_H-M   'P 1'
#
loop_
_entity.id
_entity.type
_entity.pdbx_description
1 polymer ?
#
loop_
_entity_poly.entity_id
_entity_poly.type
_entity_poly.pdbx_seq_one_letter_code
_entity_poly.pdbx_strand_id
1 'polypeptide(L)'
;MIIYIETVLSKSDIVEYQDYSLKQQTSDLKEPIILWWTPFTGEKGRLKKCENYLCYFTEDRNFRHHPLTKAFVFYGSKLDLLDLPLPRNGPSLDWSLLHEESPKNVPALSHKALLSLFNYSSTFSRYSHVPLTLQYLHSLESLIGKLCYVCNKR
;
A
#
# COMPACT_ATOMS: atom_id res chain seq x y z
N MET A 1 -3.94 2.78 -16.76
CA MET A 1 -4.49 1.53 -16.22
C MET A 1 -5.23 1.91 -14.96
N ILE A 2 -6.55 1.82 -15.04
CA ILE A 2 -7.53 2.59 -14.27
C ILE A 2 -8.02 1.68 -13.15
N ILE A 3 -8.03 2.16 -11.90
CA ILE A 3 -8.81 1.53 -10.84
C ILE A 3 -9.69 2.60 -10.22
N TYR A 4 -10.98 2.34 -10.29
CA TYR A 4 -12.11 3.25 -10.12
C TYR A 4 -12.34 3.68 -8.67
N ILE A 5 -12.89 4.90 -8.54
CA ILE A 5 -13.75 5.30 -7.43
C ILE A 5 -15.14 4.73 -7.74
N GLU A 6 -15.73 3.96 -6.83
CA GLU A 6 -17.18 3.81 -6.79
C GLU A 6 -17.77 4.68 -5.68
N THR A 7 -18.44 5.73 -6.12
CA THR A 7 -19.63 6.25 -5.45
C THR A 7 -20.78 5.26 -5.63
N VAL A 8 -21.58 5.09 -4.56
CA VAL A 8 -22.77 4.24 -4.41
C VAL A 8 -22.47 2.91 -3.74
N LEU A 9 -22.65 2.92 -2.42
CA LEU A 9 -22.58 1.79 -1.52
C LEU A 9 -23.69 0.79 -1.84
N SER A 10 -23.31 -0.40 -2.30
CA SER A 10 -24.15 -1.59 -2.25
C SER A 10 -23.53 -2.59 -1.26
N LYS A 11 -24.38 -3.31 -0.52
CA LYS A 11 -23.97 -4.20 0.58
C LYS A 11 -23.13 -5.41 0.15
N SER A 12 -22.89 -5.61 -1.15
CA SER A 12 -22.12 -6.73 -1.71
C SER A 12 -20.63 -6.46 -1.86
N ASP A 13 -20.17 -5.22 -1.64
CA ASP A 13 -18.83 -4.79 -2.08
C ASP A 13 -17.78 -4.82 -0.95
N ILE A 14 -17.98 -5.68 0.05
CA ILE A 14 -16.93 -6.00 1.03
C ILE A 14 -15.94 -6.91 0.31
N VAL A 15 -14.84 -6.33 -0.18
CA VAL A 15 -13.69 -7.10 -0.68
C VAL A 15 -13.20 -7.99 0.46
N GLU A 16 -13.55 -9.26 0.40
CA GLU A 16 -13.12 -10.28 1.34
C GLU A 16 -11.63 -10.57 1.06
N TYR A 17 -10.75 -9.92 1.83
CA TYR A 17 -9.31 -10.14 1.76
C TYR A 17 -9.01 -11.57 2.22
N GLN A 18 -8.69 -12.46 1.27
CA GLN A 18 -8.20 -13.80 1.58
C GLN A 18 -6.67 -13.78 1.59
N ASP A 19 -6.13 -14.14 2.75
CA ASP A 19 -4.69 -14.08 3.02
C ASP A 19 -4.10 -15.46 3.19
N TYR A 20 -3.12 -15.76 2.34
CA TYR A 20 -2.38 -17.01 2.41
C TYR A 20 -0.92 -16.71 2.81
N SER A 21 -0.50 -17.26 3.95
CA SER A 21 0.89 -17.22 4.41
C SER A 21 1.66 -18.37 3.76
N LEU A 22 2.55 -18.03 2.82
CA LEU A 22 3.40 -19.02 2.15
C LEU A 22 4.86 -18.80 2.55
N LYS A 23 5.49 -19.84 3.09
CA LYS A 23 6.96 -19.97 3.15
C LYS A 23 7.45 -20.45 1.78
N GLN A 24 7.29 -19.65 0.73
CA GLN A 24 7.74 -20.03 -0.61
C GLN A 24 9.18 -19.60 -0.87
N GLN A 25 9.96 -20.55 -1.37
CA GLN A 25 11.31 -20.34 -1.85
C GLN A 25 11.25 -19.53 -3.16
N THR A 26 12.22 -18.64 -3.36
CA THR A 26 12.26 -17.59 -4.39
C THR A 26 12.02 -18.05 -5.84
N SER A 27 12.19 -19.34 -6.15
CA SER A 27 12.12 -19.89 -7.53
C SER A 27 10.74 -20.35 -8.00
N ASP A 28 9.75 -20.51 -7.12
CA ASP A 28 8.44 -21.12 -7.46
C ASP A 28 7.29 -20.10 -7.59
N LEU A 29 7.56 -18.81 -7.37
CA LEU A 29 6.57 -17.74 -7.47
C LEU A 29 6.18 -17.50 -8.93
N LYS A 30 4.86 -17.47 -9.20
CA LYS A 30 4.30 -17.19 -10.54
C LYS A 30 3.58 -15.85 -10.59
N GLU A 31 3.29 -15.29 -9.43
CA GLU A 31 2.52 -14.07 -9.23
C GLU A 31 3.42 -12.82 -9.30
N PRO A 32 2.89 -11.66 -9.75
CA PRO A 32 3.60 -10.39 -9.66
C PRO A 32 4.02 -10.08 -8.22
N ILE A 33 5.25 -9.62 -8.06
CA ILE A 33 5.84 -9.31 -6.75
C ILE A 33 5.77 -7.80 -6.52
N ILE A 34 5.20 -7.45 -5.36
CA ILE A 34 5.14 -6.10 -4.81
C ILE A 34 6.06 -6.07 -3.60
N LEU A 35 7.19 -5.38 -3.73
CA LEU A 35 8.20 -5.31 -2.67
C LEU A 35 8.01 -4.03 -1.86
N TRP A 36 7.75 -4.18 -0.58
CA TRP A 36 7.85 -3.09 0.39
C TRP A 36 9.32 -2.76 0.60
N TRP A 37 9.78 -1.66 0.01
CA TRP A 37 11.17 -1.22 0.13
C TRP A 37 11.47 -0.77 1.56
N THR A 38 10.55 -0.03 2.16
CA THR A 38 10.58 0.34 3.57
C THR A 38 9.75 -0.68 4.38
N PRO A 39 10.33 -1.38 5.36
CA PRO A 39 9.59 -2.34 6.19
C PRO A 39 8.42 -1.67 6.93
N PHE A 40 7.21 -2.15 6.68
CA PHE A 40 5.96 -1.61 7.22
C PHE A 40 5.12 -2.66 7.94
N THR A 41 4.89 -3.81 7.31
CA THR A 41 4.04 -4.88 7.82
C THR A 41 4.82 -5.94 8.62
N GLY A 42 6.14 -6.02 8.45
CA GLY A 42 6.98 -7.08 9.01
C GLY A 42 6.80 -8.44 8.29
N GLU A 43 6.11 -8.44 7.14
CA GLU A 43 5.77 -9.66 6.42
C GLU A 43 6.85 -10.04 5.42
N LYS A 44 7.40 -11.25 5.58
CA LYS A 44 8.40 -11.79 4.65
C LYS A 44 7.81 -12.32 3.34
N GLY A 45 6.49 -12.48 3.27
CA GLY A 45 5.81 -13.08 2.12
C GLY A 45 4.33 -13.36 2.37
N ARG A 46 3.44 -12.69 1.63
CA ARG A 46 1.99 -12.87 1.72
C ARG A 46 1.36 -12.72 0.35
N LEU A 47 0.53 -13.67 -0.05
CA LEU A 47 -0.32 -13.49 -1.23
C LEU A 47 -1.53 -12.66 -0.84
N LYS A 48 -1.82 -11.62 -1.62
CA LYS A 48 -3.07 -10.85 -1.51
C LYS A 48 -3.83 -10.95 -2.81
N LYS A 49 -5.09 -11.35 -2.71
CA LYS A 49 -6.04 -11.37 -3.81
C LYS A 49 -6.86 -10.09 -3.82
N CYS A 50 -6.97 -9.47 -4.98
CA CYS A 50 -7.86 -8.33 -5.25
C CYS A 50 -8.64 -8.66 -6.51
N GLU A 51 -9.94 -8.92 -6.38
CA GLU A 51 -10.81 -9.38 -7.48
C GLU A 51 -10.20 -10.59 -8.22
N ASN A 52 -9.76 -10.38 -9.47
CA ASN A 52 -9.15 -11.39 -10.34
C ASN A 52 -7.62 -11.38 -10.33
N TYR A 53 -7.01 -10.50 -9.52
CA TYR A 53 -5.56 -10.34 -9.43
C TYR A 53 -5.04 -10.97 -8.13
N LEU A 54 -3.91 -11.65 -8.24
CA LEU A 54 -3.20 -12.24 -7.12
C LEU A 54 -1.76 -11.75 -7.16
N CYS A 55 -1.30 -11.11 -6.09
CA CYS A 55 0.03 -10.53 -6.00
C CYS A 55 0.74 -11.04 -4.73
N TYR A 56 2.05 -11.25 -4.84
CA TYR A 56 2.90 -11.60 -3.72
C TYR A 56 3.53 -10.35 -3.12
N PHE A 57 3.26 -10.09 -1.84
CA PHE A 57 3.81 -8.99 -1.08
C PHE A 57 4.94 -9.49 -0.19
N THR A 58 6.07 -8.77 -0.19
CA THR A 58 7.22 -9.10 0.67
C THR A 58 7.97 -7.84 1.05
N GLU A 59 8.72 -7.89 2.14
CA GLU A 59 9.74 -6.90 2.55
C GLU A 59 11.17 -7.37 2.23
N ASP A 60 11.33 -8.58 1.67
CA ASP A 60 12.65 -9.13 1.38
C ASP A 60 13.26 -8.49 0.13
N ARG A 61 14.22 -7.59 0.35
CA ARG A 61 14.92 -6.86 -0.70
C ARG A 61 15.73 -7.75 -1.65
N ASN A 62 15.93 -9.04 -1.35
CA ASN A 62 16.50 -9.99 -2.31
C ASN A 62 15.65 -10.13 -3.58
N PHE A 63 14.35 -9.81 -3.50
CA PHE A 63 13.45 -9.79 -4.66
C PHE A 63 13.60 -8.55 -5.55
N ARG A 64 14.49 -7.60 -5.20
CA ARG A 64 14.69 -6.35 -5.97
C ARG A 64 14.93 -6.60 -7.46
N HIS A 65 15.70 -7.63 -7.80
CA HIS A 65 16.06 -7.97 -9.18
C HIS A 65 15.27 -9.16 -9.74
N HIS A 66 14.26 -9.63 -9.01
CA HIS A 66 13.44 -10.76 -9.46
C HIS A 66 12.61 -10.34 -10.69
N PRO A 67 12.52 -11.18 -11.75
CA PRO A 67 11.85 -10.81 -13.00
C PRO A 67 10.34 -10.53 -12.85
N LEU A 68 9.72 -11.08 -11.80
CA LEU A 68 8.32 -10.85 -11.47
C LEU A 68 8.10 -9.62 -10.57
N THR A 69 9.14 -8.93 -10.11
CA THR A 69 8.99 -7.70 -9.33
C THR A 69 8.50 -6.58 -10.22
N LYS A 70 7.31 -6.05 -9.90
CA LYS A 70 6.63 -5.03 -10.71
C LYS A 70 6.59 -3.66 -10.03
N ALA A 71 6.65 -3.61 -8.70
CA ALA A 71 6.62 -2.34 -7.99
C ALA A 71 7.41 -2.36 -6.68
N PHE A 72 7.90 -1.18 -6.30
CA PHE A 72 8.38 -0.88 -4.95
C PHE A 72 7.39 0.00 -4.22
N VAL A 73 7.05 -0.36 -2.99
CA VAL A 73 6.15 0.41 -2.14
C VAL A 73 6.93 0.98 -0.96
N PHE A 74 6.70 2.26 -0.71
CA PHE A 74 7.36 3.03 0.33
C PHE A 74 6.32 3.52 1.33
N TYR A 75 6.59 3.28 2.60
CA TYR A 75 5.86 3.82 3.74
C TYR A 75 6.53 5.13 4.15
N GLY A 76 5.82 6.23 3.95
CA GLY A 76 6.36 7.58 4.02
C GLY A 76 7.02 7.90 5.36
N SER A 77 6.46 7.47 6.49
CA SER A 77 7.04 7.72 7.83
C SER A 77 8.39 7.05 8.07
N LYS A 78 8.76 6.05 7.26
CA LYS A 78 10.04 5.34 7.34
C LYS A 78 10.90 5.54 6.08
N LEU A 79 10.58 6.55 5.27
CA LEU A 79 11.33 6.84 4.07
C LEU A 79 12.73 7.38 4.42
N ASP A 80 13.76 6.67 3.97
CA ASP A 80 15.15 7.13 4.02
C ASP A 80 15.61 7.50 2.61
N LEU A 81 16.01 8.76 2.41
CA LEU A 81 16.45 9.29 1.12
C LEU A 81 17.83 8.77 0.70
N LEU A 82 18.62 8.26 1.64
CA LEU A 82 19.92 7.64 1.37
C LEU A 82 19.78 6.15 1.01
N ASP A 83 18.62 5.56 1.29
CA ASP A 83 18.32 4.15 1.04
C ASP A 83 17.17 4.04 0.03
N LEU A 84 17.45 4.45 -1.21
CA LEU A 84 16.53 4.29 -2.34
C LEU A 84 17.04 3.16 -3.27
N PRO A 85 16.15 2.42 -3.93
CA PRO A 85 16.53 1.36 -4.86
C PRO A 85 17.04 1.96 -6.19
N LEU A 86 18.25 2.52 -6.15
CA LEU A 86 18.91 3.19 -7.26
C LEU A 86 19.83 2.25 -8.07
N PRO A 87 19.94 2.41 -9.41
CA PRO A 87 19.23 3.40 -10.21
C PRO A 87 17.74 3.07 -10.29
N ARG A 88 16.90 4.10 -10.46
CA ARG A 88 15.48 3.91 -10.76
C ARG A 88 15.44 3.18 -12.11
N ASN A 89 15.09 1.89 -12.10
CA ASN A 89 15.19 0.96 -13.23
C ASN A 89 14.17 1.27 -14.35
N GLY A 90 14.19 2.48 -14.87
CA GLY A 90 13.41 2.92 -16.01
C GLY A 90 11.89 2.79 -15.84
N PRO A 91 11.13 2.82 -16.95
CA PRO A 91 9.67 2.84 -16.95
C PRO A 91 8.99 1.51 -16.60
N SER A 92 9.74 0.42 -16.41
CA SER A 92 9.16 -0.92 -16.19
C SER A 92 8.81 -1.23 -14.73
N LEU A 93 9.28 -0.41 -13.78
CA LEU A 93 9.09 -0.65 -12.36
C LEU A 93 8.45 0.56 -11.68
N ASP A 94 7.24 0.37 -11.16
CA ASP A 94 6.50 1.44 -10.50
C ASP A 94 7.00 1.67 -9.07
N TRP A 95 7.05 2.94 -8.66
CA TRP A 95 7.26 3.32 -7.27
C TRP A 95 5.95 3.86 -6.70
N SER A 96 5.52 3.34 -5.56
CA SER A 96 4.28 3.71 -4.89
C SER A 96 4.56 4.24 -3.48
N LEU A 97 3.91 5.33 -3.09
CA LEU A 97 4.01 5.93 -1.77
C LEU A 97 2.71 5.72 -0.99
N LEU A 98 2.80 5.14 0.22
CA LEU A 98 1.76 5.19 1.24
C LEU A 98 2.23 6.10 2.37
N HIS A 99 1.51 7.17 2.65
CA HIS A 99 1.81 8.07 3.77
C HIS A 99 0.55 8.47 4.51
N GLU A 100 0.33 7.84 5.66
CA GLU A 100 -0.87 7.98 6.49
C GLU A 100 -0.75 9.06 7.56
N GLU A 101 0.32 9.86 7.52
CA GLU A 101 0.59 10.91 8.50
C GLU A 101 0.61 12.30 7.85
N SER A 102 0.69 13.31 8.69
CA SER A 102 0.93 14.68 8.22
C SER A 102 2.27 14.75 7.48
N PRO A 103 2.36 15.49 6.35
CA PRO A 103 3.64 15.79 5.69
C PRO A 103 4.63 16.52 6.60
N LYS A 104 4.18 17.10 7.73
CA LYS A 104 5.06 17.72 8.73
C LYS A 104 6.00 16.72 9.43
N ASN A 105 5.59 15.45 9.54
CA ASN A 105 6.41 14.42 10.19
C ASN A 105 7.57 13.99 9.29
N VAL A 106 7.42 14.13 7.97
CA VAL A 106 8.47 13.87 6.98
C VAL A 106 8.50 15.04 6.00
N PRO A 107 9.16 16.16 6.36
CA PRO A 107 9.11 17.41 5.60
C PRO A 107 9.45 17.27 4.11
N ALA A 108 10.33 16.33 3.78
CA ALA A 108 10.72 16.03 2.40
C ALA A 108 9.50 15.65 1.52
N LEU A 109 8.50 14.97 2.08
CA LEU A 109 7.25 14.60 1.38
C LEU A 109 6.32 15.80 1.13
N SER A 110 6.65 16.99 1.62
CA SER A 110 5.97 18.24 1.25
C SER A 110 6.51 18.85 -0.05
N HIS A 111 7.60 18.32 -0.61
CA HIS A 111 8.24 18.86 -1.80
C HIS A 111 7.87 18.05 -3.06
N LYS A 112 7.44 18.77 -4.11
CA LYS A 112 7.07 18.18 -5.42
C LYS A 112 8.19 17.35 -6.02
N ALA A 113 9.45 17.75 -5.84
CA ALA A 113 10.61 17.02 -6.37
C ALA A 113 10.64 15.58 -5.84
N LEU A 114 10.46 15.37 -4.53
CA LEU A 114 10.42 14.03 -3.96
C LEU A 114 9.15 13.28 -4.36
N LEU A 115 7.99 13.94 -4.28
CA LEU A 115 6.71 13.30 -4.65
C LEU A 115 6.69 12.81 -6.11
N SER A 116 7.39 13.51 -7.01
CA SER A 116 7.50 13.14 -8.43
C SER A 116 8.30 11.86 -8.69
N LEU A 117 8.99 11.33 -7.68
CA LEU A 117 9.64 10.02 -7.77
C LEU A 117 8.63 8.87 -7.76
N PHE A 118 7.42 9.09 -7.26
CA PHE A 118 6.41 8.05 -7.12
C PHE A 118 5.39 8.11 -8.26
N ASN A 119 5.16 6.97 -8.91
CA ASN A 119 4.16 6.77 -9.95
C ASN A 119 2.74 6.78 -9.34
N TYR A 120 2.60 6.23 -8.14
CA TYR A 120 1.34 6.21 -7.41
C TYR A 120 1.53 6.71 -5.99
N SER A 121 0.48 7.31 -5.42
CA SER A 121 0.50 7.82 -4.06
C SER A 121 -0.84 7.63 -3.38
N SER A 122 -0.80 7.29 -2.10
CA SER A 122 -1.90 7.28 -1.16
C SER A 122 -1.50 8.13 0.03
N THR A 123 -2.08 9.33 0.11
CA THR A 123 -1.80 10.36 1.13
C THR A 123 -3.09 11.11 1.46
N PHE A 124 -3.07 12.02 2.44
CA PHE A 124 -4.19 12.94 2.69
C PHE A 124 -4.45 13.98 1.58
N SER A 125 -3.63 14.02 0.53
CA SER A 125 -3.85 14.91 -0.61
C SER A 125 -5.02 14.44 -1.47
N ARG A 126 -5.92 15.37 -1.84
CA ARG A 126 -6.97 15.11 -2.85
C ARG A 126 -6.45 14.77 -4.26
N TYR A 127 -5.15 14.97 -4.48
CA TYR A 127 -4.47 14.65 -5.73
C TYR A 127 -3.74 13.30 -5.69
N SER A 128 -3.89 12.54 -4.59
CA SER A 128 -3.38 11.17 -4.53
C SER A 128 -4.10 10.27 -5.52
N HIS A 129 -3.36 9.32 -6.08
CA HIS A 129 -3.86 8.37 -7.07
C HIS A 129 -4.83 7.36 -6.47
N VAL A 130 -4.58 7.00 -5.21
CA VAL A 130 -5.37 6.05 -4.45
C VAL A 130 -5.79 6.75 -3.15
N PRO A 131 -7.06 6.65 -2.72
CA PRO A 131 -7.46 7.21 -1.43
C PRO A 131 -6.62 6.57 -0.31
N LEU A 132 -6.32 7.34 0.73
CA LEU A 132 -5.88 6.75 1.98
C LEU A 132 -7.05 5.91 2.49
N THR A 133 -6.86 4.59 2.60
CA THR A 133 -7.92 3.73 3.14
C THR A 133 -8.27 4.25 4.52
N LEU A 134 -9.52 4.04 4.94
CA LEU A 134 -9.92 4.25 6.31
C LEU A 134 -9.24 3.19 7.19
N GLN A 135 -7.91 3.20 7.29
CA GLN A 135 -7.14 2.21 8.02
C GLN A 135 -7.80 2.11 9.40
N TYR A 136 -8.27 0.90 9.74
CA TYR A 136 -9.07 0.56 10.94
C TYR A 136 -10.60 0.69 10.91
N LEU A 137 -11.24 1.07 9.79
CA LEU A 137 -12.70 1.03 9.65
C LEU A 137 -13.13 -0.21 8.89
N HIS A 138 -13.72 -1.15 9.63
CA HIS A 138 -14.16 -2.44 9.11
C HIS A 138 -15.33 -2.33 8.12
N SER A 139 -16.14 -1.26 8.20
CA SER A 139 -17.27 -1.03 7.29
C SER A 139 -17.74 0.43 7.36
N LEU A 140 -18.51 0.89 6.38
CA LEU A 140 -19.22 2.17 6.47
C LEU A 140 -20.16 2.21 7.68
N GLU A 141 -20.78 1.08 8.02
CA GLU A 141 -21.68 0.96 9.17
C GLU A 141 -20.97 1.38 10.47
N SER A 142 -19.65 1.14 10.58
CA SER A 142 -18.84 1.59 11.72
C SER A 142 -18.73 3.12 11.83
N LEU A 143 -18.93 3.86 10.74
CA LEU A 143 -18.94 5.34 10.71
C LEU A 143 -20.33 5.94 10.89
N ILE A 144 -21.34 5.35 10.25
CA ILE A 144 -22.70 5.93 10.18
C ILE A 144 -23.68 5.30 11.17
N GLY A 145 -23.33 4.14 11.73
CA GLY A 145 -24.15 3.41 12.68
C GLY A 145 -24.31 4.20 13.98
N LYS A 146 -25.53 4.22 14.52
CA LYS A 146 -25.85 4.85 15.81
C LYS A 146 -25.40 4.02 17.01
N LEU A 147 -24.22 3.39 16.95
CA LEU A 147 -23.59 2.81 18.11
C LEU A 147 -22.87 3.94 18.84
N CYS A 148 -23.59 4.59 19.76
CA CYS A 148 -22.95 5.44 20.76
C CYS A 148 -21.94 4.56 21.52
N TYR A 149 -20.64 4.89 21.44
CA TYR A 149 -19.71 4.53 22.49
C TYR A 149 -20.18 5.26 23.75
N VAL A 150 -21.10 4.65 24.51
CA VAL A 150 -21.64 5.27 25.71
C VAL A 150 -20.50 5.43 26.71
N CYS A 151 -20.20 6.70 26.97
CA CYS A 151 -19.36 7.25 28.01
C CYS A 151 -19.52 6.52 29.34
N ASN A 152 -18.41 6.20 29.98
CA ASN A 152 -18.38 5.79 31.39
C ASN A 152 -19.17 6.80 32.23
N LYS A 153 -20.23 6.31 32.88
CA LYS A 153 -20.86 7.03 33.98
C LYS A 153 -19.87 7.07 35.15
N ARG A 154 -19.59 8.27 35.64
CA ARG A 154 -18.90 8.52 36.91
C ARG A 154 -19.73 8.00 38.07
#